data_AF-A0A842QRG4-F1
#
_entry.id   AF-A0A842QRG4-F1
#
_cell.length_a   1.000
_cell.length_b   1.000
_cell.length_c   1.000
_cell.angle_alpha   90.00
_cell.angle_beta   90.00
_cell.angle_gamma   90.00
#
_symmetry.space_group_name_H-M   'P 1'
#
loop_
_entity.id
_entity.type
_entity.pdbx_description
1 polymer ?
#
loop_
_entity_poly.entity_id
_entity_poly.type
_entity_poly.pdbx_seq_one_letter_code
_entity_poly.pdbx_strand_id
1 'polypeptide(L)' 'MPQCEICGMEVETTQNCKSCDSQFCPECGDNTKQLCYDCLGWREDINPQEELN' A
#
# COMPACT_ATOMS: atom_id res chain seq x y z
N MET A 1 -19.92 6.15 -0.72
CA MET A 1 -18.57 6.49 -1.22
C MET A 1 -17.76 5.20 -1.29
N PRO A 2 -16.63 5.06 -2.00
CA PRO A 2 -15.84 3.84 -1.89
C PRO A 2 -15.29 3.67 -0.47
N GLN A 3 -15.14 2.43 -0.02
CA GLN A 3 -14.55 2.10 1.28
C GLN A 3 -13.07 1.75 1.09
N CYS A 4 -12.21 2.32 1.93
CA CYS A 4 -10.81 1.90 2.02
C CYS A 4 -10.73 0.55 2.73
N GLU A 5 -10.16 -0.45 2.08
CA GLU A 5 -9.98 -1.79 2.67
C GLU A 5 -8.86 -1.84 3.72
N ILE A 6 -8.00 -0.80 3.77
CA ILE A 6 -6.90 -0.70 4.73
C ILE A 6 -7.37 -0.11 6.08
N CYS A 7 -8.12 1.00 6.06
CA CYS A 7 -8.58 1.68 7.28
C CYS A 7 -10.06 1.49 7.59
N GLY A 8 -10.85 0.89 6.68
CA GLY A 8 -12.27 0.63 6.85
C GLY A 8 -13.18 1.86 6.73
N MET A 9 -12.63 3.04 6.43
CA MET A 9 -13.40 4.28 6.31
C MET A 9 -13.96 4.47 4.90
N GLU A 10 -15.16 5.05 4.80
CA GLU A 10 -15.67 5.60 3.54
C GLU A 10 -14.90 6.88 3.18
N VAL A 11 -14.37 6.95 1.96
CA VAL A 11 -13.50 8.03 1.48
C VAL A 11 -13.92 8.49 0.09
N GLU A 12 -13.49 9.68 -0.32
CA GLU A 12 -13.85 10.21 -1.65
C GLU A 12 -13.29 9.39 -2.80
N THR A 13 -12.05 8.92 -2.67
CA THR A 13 -11.35 8.17 -3.72
C THR A 13 -10.55 7.02 -3.14
N THR A 14 -10.45 5.94 -3.91
CA THR A 14 -9.60 4.78 -3.62
C THR A 14 -8.86 4.38 -4.89
N GLN A 15 -7.70 3.75 -4.74
CA GLN A 15 -6.95 3.13 -5.83
C GLN A 15 -6.63 1.67 -5.47
N ASN A 16 -6.50 0.81 -6.47
CA ASN A 16 -6.07 -0.58 -6.28
C ASN A 16 -4.55 -0.67 -6.12
N CYS A 17 -4.11 -1.40 -5.10
CA CYS A 17 -2.72 -1.76 -4.92
C CYS A 17 -2.29 -2.71 -6.03
N LYS A 18 -1.25 -2.39 -6.78
CA LYS A 18 -0.75 -3.25 -7.87
C LYS A 18 -0.13 -4.58 -7.42
N SER A 19 0.03 -4.79 -6.11
CA SER A 19 0.69 -5.96 -5.53
C SER A 19 -0.26 -6.93 -4.85
N CYS A 20 -1.36 -6.45 -4.27
CA CYS A 20 -2.33 -7.26 -3.53
C CYS A 20 -3.80 -6.98 -3.92
N ASP A 21 -4.02 -6.12 -4.91
CA ASP A 21 -5.32 -5.68 -5.44
C ASP A 21 -6.26 -4.94 -4.47
N SER A 22 -5.90 -4.82 -3.19
CA SER A 22 -6.69 -4.08 -2.20
C SER A 22 -6.91 -2.61 -2.58
N GLN A 23 -8.12 -2.11 -2.35
CA GLN A 23 -8.49 -0.69 -2.50
C GLN A 23 -8.03 0.11 -1.28
N PHE A 24 -7.15 1.08 -1.50
CA PHE A 24 -6.63 1.97 -0.47
C PHE A 24 -6.95 3.44 -0.78
N CYS A 25 -7.11 4.26 0.27
CA CYS A 25 -7.29 5.71 0.15
C CYS A 25 -5.93 6.44 0.06
N PRO A 26 -5.88 7.72 -0.35
CA PRO A 26 -4.63 8.49 -0.44
C PRO A 26 -3.81 8.58 0.86
N GLU A 27 -4.43 8.35 2.02
CA GLU A 27 -3.77 8.33 3.33
C GLU A 27 -3.30 6.93 3.75
N CYS A 28 -3.62 5.88 3.01
CA CYS A 28 -3.30 4.48 3.35
C CYS A 28 -2.37 3.82 2.32
N GLY A 29 -1.76 4.61 1.44
CA GLY A 29 -0.82 4.14 0.44
C GLY A 29 -0.17 5.27 -0.34
N ASP A 30 0.69 4.89 -1.28
CA ASP A 30 1.36 5.81 -2.19
C ASP A 30 0.74 5.70 -3.57
N ASN A 31 -0.03 6.72 -3.96
CA ASN A 31 -0.71 6.80 -5.26
C ASN A 31 0.28 6.83 -6.44
N THR A 32 1.50 7.33 -6.24
CA THR A 32 2.53 7.36 -7.28
C THR A 32 3.08 5.95 -7.52
N LYS A 33 3.30 5.19 -6.45
CA LYS A 33 3.77 3.80 -6.54
C LYS A 33 2.63 2.80 -6.80
N GLN A 34 1.39 3.21 -6.60
CA GLN A 34 0.18 2.37 -6.60
C GLN A 34 0.29 1.20 -5.63
N LEU A 35 0.74 1.47 -4.41
CA LEU A 35 0.93 0.47 -3.36
C LEU A 35 0.27 0.94 -2.07
N CYS A 36 -0.48 0.05 -1.40
CA CYS A 36 -0.93 0.28 -0.03
C CYS A 36 0.25 0.22 0.96
N TYR A 37 0.06 0.75 2.18
CA TYR A 37 1.13 0.75 3.19
C TYR A 37 1.63 -0.64 3.58
N ASP A 38 0.76 -1.65 3.63
CA ASP A 38 1.19 -3.02 3.89
C ASP A 38 2.19 -3.49 2.84
N CYS A 39 1.94 -3.21 1.55
CA CYS A 39 2.85 -3.57 0.47
C CYS A 39 4.07 -2.65 0.34
N LEU A 40 4.02 -1.43 0.88
CA LEU A 40 5.17 -0.50 0.93
C LEU A 40 6.18 -0.94 1.98
N GLY A 41 5.72 -1.24 3.21
CA GLY A 41 6.59 -1.70 4.30
C GLY A 41 7.33 -2.98 3.94
N TRP A 42 6.66 -3.93 3.28
CA TRP A 42 7.29 -5.18 2.83
C TRP A 42 8.37 -4.98 1.76
N ARG A 43 8.43 -3.82 1.09
CA ARG A 43 9.45 -3.51 0.08
C ARG A 43 10.63 -2.70 0.62
N GLU A 44 10.47 -2.00 1.74
CA GLU A 44 11.56 -1.22 2.33
C GLU A 44 12.52 -2.07 3.17
N ASP A 45 12.08 -3.23 3.68
CA ASP A 45 12.92 -4.18 4.43
C ASP A 45 13.67 -5.21 3.57
N ILE A 46 13.67 -5.08 2.24
CA ILE A 46 14.52 -5.92 1.37
C ILE A 46 15.74 -5.12 0.97
N ASN A 47 16.73 -5.06 1.87
CA ASN A 47 18.10 -4.67 1.54
C ASN A 47 18.88 -5.95 1.15
N PRO A 48 19.03 -6.31 -0.14
CA PRO A 48 19.73 -7.53 -0.56
C PRO A 48 21.23 -7.57 -0.23
N GLN A 49 21.75 -6.65 0.58
CA GLN A 49 23.16 -6.56 0.99
C GLN A 49 23.44 -6.97 2.45
N GLU A 50 22.43 -7.31 3.26
CA GLU A 50 22.61 -7.65 4.70
C GLU A 50 22.31 -9.11 5.08
N GLU A 51 22.29 -10.06 4.13
CA GLU A 51 22.26 -11.50 4.43
C GLU A 51 23.56 -12.25 4.02
N LEU A 52 24.66 -11.52 3.82
CA LEU A 52 25.99 -12.08 3.58
C LEU A 52 27.05 -11.23 4.31
N ASN A 53 27.09 -11.29 5.63
CA ASN A 53 28.29 -11.06 6.44
C ASN A 53 28.19 -11.77 7.79
#